data_AF-A0A8K0Y4Y7-F1
#
_entry.id   AF-A0A8K0Y4Y7-F1
#
_cell.length_a   1.000
_cell.length_b   1.000
_cell.length_c   1.000
_cell.angle_alpha   90.00
_cell.angle_beta   90.00
_cell.angle_gamma   90.00
#
_symmetry.space_group_name_H-M   'P 1'
#
loop_
_entity.id
_entity.type
_entity.pdbx_description
1 polymer ?
#
loop_
_entity_poly.entity_id
_entity_poly.type
_entity_poly.pdbx_seq_one_letter_code
_entity_poly.pdbx_strand_id
1 'polypeptide(L)' 'MKGQIFYYIFIMWVMILAGGGLLVITIAPITIHGFGKYSDEFLDSGIKAVIAVFLVVLWIFIMSKIKNWIFHKQIRS' A
#
# COMPACT_ATOMS: atom_id res chain seq x y z
N MET A 1 23.38 7.44 -15.42
CA MET A 1 23.61 6.63 -14.19
C MET A 1 23.07 7.29 -12.92
N LYS A 2 23.37 8.56 -12.58
CA LYS A 2 22.87 9.19 -11.33
C LYS A 2 21.35 9.50 -11.34
N GLY A 3 20.77 9.94 -12.46
CA GLY A 3 19.35 10.32 -12.53
C GLY A 3 18.35 9.18 -12.35
N GLN A 4 18.72 7.94 -12.71
CA GLN A 4 17.82 6.78 -12.60
C GLN A 4 17.60 6.33 -11.14
N ILE A 5 18.62 6.47 -10.29
CA ILE A 5 18.51 6.17 -8.85
C ILE A 5 17.62 7.20 -8.15
N PHE A 6 17.76 8.49 -8.51
CA PHE A 6 16.87 9.53 -8.00
C PHE A 6 15.42 9.30 -8.42
N TYR A 7 15.18 8.87 -9.67
CA TYR A 7 13.84 8.53 -10.14
C TYR A 7 13.23 7.34 -9.38
N TYR A 8 14.04 6.31 -9.08
CA TYR A 8 13.61 5.18 -8.26
C TYR A 8 13.22 5.59 -6.83
N ILE A 9 14.06 6.40 -6.18
CA ILE A 9 13.79 6.92 -4.83
C ILE A 9 12.54 7.79 -4.85
N PHE A 10 12.40 8.68 -5.84
CA PHE A 10 11.22 9.54 -5.98
C PHE A 10 9.92 8.74 -6.11
N ILE A 11 9.91 7.72 -6.98
CA ILE A 11 8.77 6.81 -7.10
C ILE A 11 8.46 6.15 -5.77
N MET A 12 9.48 5.64 -5.07
CA MET A 12 9.28 4.98 -3.78
C MET A 12 8.62 5.89 -2.75
N TRP A 13 9.02 7.16 -2.67
CA TRP A 13 8.42 8.14 -1.75
C TRP A 13 6.98 8.49 -2.10
N VAL A 14 6.70 8.81 -3.37
CA VAL A 14 5.33 9.09 -3.85
C VAL A 14 4.41 7.91 -3.58
N MET A 15 4.94 6.71 -3.78
CA MET A 15 4.25 5.50 -3.41
C MET A 15 3.95 5.55 -1.90
N ILE A 16 4.92 5.63 -0.99
CA ILE A 16 4.65 5.53 0.47
C ILE A 16 3.55 6.51 0.92
N LEU A 17 3.56 7.73 0.39
CA LEU A 17 2.53 8.74 0.65
C LEU A 17 1.16 8.33 0.08
N ALA A 18 1.10 7.82 -1.15
CA ALA A 18 -0.13 7.33 -1.75
C ALA A 18 -0.70 6.14 -0.97
N GLY A 19 0.11 5.14 -0.61
CA GLY A 19 -0.35 3.97 0.15
C GLY A 19 -0.82 4.33 1.56
N GLY A 20 -0.05 5.14 2.29
CA GLY A 20 -0.44 5.60 3.62
C GLY A 20 -1.68 6.49 3.59
N GLY A 21 -1.77 7.42 2.64
CA GLY A 21 -2.95 8.27 2.45
C GLY A 21 -4.20 7.47 2.09
N LEU A 22 -4.08 6.48 1.20
CA LEU A 22 -5.20 5.62 0.80
C LEU A 22 -5.70 4.77 1.97
N LEU A 23 -4.79 4.25 2.81
CA LEU A 23 -5.16 3.52 4.02
C LEU A 23 -5.96 4.38 4.99
N VAL A 24 -5.51 5.60 5.26
CA VAL A 24 -6.21 6.49 6.22
C VAL A 24 -7.58 6.87 5.67
N ILE A 25 -7.69 7.24 4.39
CA ILE A 25 -8.98 7.66 3.80
C ILE A 25 -9.96 6.50 3.71
N THR A 26 -9.48 5.27 3.48
CA THR A 26 -10.35 4.09 3.37
C THR A 26 -10.68 3.48 4.71
N ILE A 27 -9.75 3.40 5.66
CA ILE A 27 -9.94 2.73 6.96
C ILE A 27 -10.53 3.65 8.02
N ALA A 28 -10.19 4.95 8.02
CA ALA A 28 -10.67 5.88 9.05
C ALA A 28 -12.19 6.11 9.08
N PRO A 29 -12.92 6.20 7.94
CA PRO A 29 -14.36 6.41 7.97
C PRO A 29 -15.17 5.12 8.12
N ILE A 30 -14.54 3.94 8.06
CA ILE A 30 -15.26 2.68 8.30
C ILE A 30 -15.58 2.62 9.79
N THR A 31 -16.83 2.87 10.14
CA THR A 31 -17.36 2.67 11.49
C THR A 31 -18.69 1.94 11.32
N ILE A 32 -18.69 0.63 11.56
CA ILE A 32 -19.90 -0.19 11.43
C ILE A 32 -20.80 0.11 12.65
N HIS A 33 -21.80 0.96 12.46
CA HIS A 33 -22.87 1.22 13.43
C HIS A 33 -24.10 0.39 13.05
N GLY A 34 -24.22 -0.87 13.51
CA GLY A 34 -25.40 -1.66 13.12
C GLY A 34 -25.70 -3.02 13.76
N PHE A 35 -24.75 -3.73 14.36
CA PHE A 35 -24.96 -5.11 14.86
C PHE A 35 -24.40 -5.36 16.27
N GLY A 36 -24.93 -4.66 17.28
CA GLY A 36 -24.69 -5.02 18.69
C GLY A 36 -23.26 -4.79 19.18
N LYS A 37 -23.18 -4.03 20.28
CA LYS A 37 -22.00 -3.41 20.90
C LYS A 37 -20.72 -4.26 21.13
N TYR A 38 -20.75 -5.58 20.95
CA TYR A 38 -19.63 -6.47 21.24
C TYR A 38 -19.16 -7.32 20.04
N SER A 39 -20.03 -7.57 19.06
CA SER A 39 -19.69 -8.34 17.85
C SER A 39 -19.22 -7.44 16.71
N ASP A 40 -19.73 -6.21 16.67
CA ASP A 40 -19.37 -5.19 15.68
C ASP A 40 -17.88 -4.83 15.73
N GLU A 41 -17.32 -4.57 16.92
CA GLU A 41 -15.95 -4.05 17.04
C GLU A 41 -14.88 -5.06 16.64
N PHE A 42 -15.08 -6.35 16.94
CA PHE A 42 -14.14 -7.40 16.55
C PHE A 42 -14.16 -7.65 15.05
N LEU A 43 -15.34 -7.65 14.43
CA LEU A 43 -15.48 -7.85 12.99
C LEU A 43 -14.98 -6.63 12.21
N ASP A 44 -15.30 -5.42 12.68
CA ASP A 44 -14.83 -4.15 12.12
C ASP A 44 -13.29 -4.05 12.17
N SER A 45 -12.70 -4.35 13.33
CA SER A 45 -11.23 -4.39 13.51
C SER A 45 -10.57 -5.46 12.61
N GLY A 46 -11.16 -6.65 12.53
CA GLY A 46 -10.68 -7.73 11.67
C GLY A 46 -10.67 -7.35 10.19
N ILE A 47 -11.76 -6.76 9.69
CA ILE A 47 -11.87 -6.32 8.29
C ILE A 47 -10.86 -5.21 7.99
N LYS A 48 -10.72 -4.22 8.87
CA LYS A 48 -9.72 -3.15 8.72
C LYS A 48 -8.30 -3.71 8.67
N ALA A 49 -7.99 -4.67 9.53
CA ALA A 49 -6.68 -5.32 9.55
C ALA A 49 -6.41 -6.12 8.27
N VAL A 50 -7.39 -6.89 7.78
CA VAL A 50 -7.26 -7.65 6.52
C VAL A 50 -7.04 -6.72 5.34
N ILE A 51 -7.79 -5.62 5.24
CA ILE A 51 -7.61 -4.61 4.19
C ILE A 51 -6.23 -3.97 4.26
N ALA A 52 -5.76 -3.62 5.47
CA ALA A 52 -4.43 -3.06 5.67
C ALA A 52 -3.34 -4.03 5.21
N VAL A 53 -3.42 -5.31 5.61
CA VAL A 53 -2.48 -6.35 5.20
C VAL A 53 -2.52 -6.57 3.68
N PHE A 54 -3.72 -6.63 3.09
CA PHE A 54 -3.88 -6.80 1.65
C PHE A 54 -3.22 -5.66 0.88
N LEU A 55 -3.36 -4.42 1.35
CA LEU A 55 -2.74 -3.25 0.73
C LEU A 55 -1.21 -3.29 0.84
N VAL A 56 -0.65 -3.73 1.98
CA VAL A 56 0.80 -3.97 2.14
C VAL A 56 1.29 -5.07 1.21
N VAL A 57 0.52 -6.15 1.01
CA VAL A 57 0.88 -7.21 0.05
C VAL A 57 0.90 -6.67 -1.38
N LEU A 58 -0.12 -5.89 -1.77
CA LEU A 58 -0.17 -5.21 -3.07
C LEU A 58 1.04 -4.29 -3.25
N TRP A 59 1.45 -3.61 -2.17
CA TRP A 59 2.61 -2.74 -2.12
C TRP A 59 3.91 -3.45 -2.46
N ILE A 60 4.18 -4.55 -1.75
CA ILE A 60 5.37 -5.38 -1.93
C ILE A 60 5.41 -5.94 -3.34
N PHE A 61 4.26 -6.34 -3.88
CA PHE A 61 4.15 -6.85 -5.24
C PHE A 61 4.53 -5.80 -6.28
N ILE A 62 4.00 -4.57 -6.16
CA ILE A 62 4.33 -3.49 -7.09
C ILE A 62 5.80 -3.08 -6.97
N MET A 63 6.35 -3.02 -5.76
CA MET A 63 7.78 -2.78 -5.55
C MET A 63 8.66 -3.83 -6.22
N SER A 64 8.30 -5.10 -6.10
CA SER A 64 9.00 -6.21 -6.76
C SER A 64 8.99 -6.05 -8.28
N LYS A 65 7.83 -5.71 -8.86
CA LYS A 65 7.67 -5.41 -10.29
C LYS A 65 8.52 -4.22 -10.75
N ILE A 66 8.46 -3.09 -10.05
CA ILE A 66 9.18 -1.86 -10.41
C ILE A 66 10.70 -2.11 -10.40
N LYS A 67 11.21 -2.78 -9.36
CA LYS A 67 12.63 -3.09 -9.25
C LYS A 67 13.10 -3.97 -10.41
N ASN A 68 12.31 -4.99 -10.77
CA ASN A 68 12.61 -5.87 -11.89
C ASN A 68 12.54 -5.12 -13.24
N TRP A 69 11.61 -4.17 -13.39
CA TRP A 69 11.44 -3.38 -14.61
C TRP A 69 12.59 -2.38 -14.83
N ILE A 70 13.06 -1.74 -13.75
CA ILE A 70 14.23 -0.84 -13.79
C ILE A 70 15.50 -1.62 -14.12
N PHE A 71 15.70 -2.80 -13.53
CA PHE A 71 16.85 -3.66 -13.82
C PHE A 71 16.84 -4.17 -15.27
N HIS A 72 15.70 -4.63 -15.78
CA HIS A 72 15.61 -5.12 -17.16
C HIS A 72 15.85 -4.00 -18.19
N LYS A 73 15.37 -2.78 -17.92
CA LYS A 73 15.68 -1.60 -18.75
C LYS A 73 17.16 -1.26 -18.76
N GLN A 74 17.91 -1.64 -17.74
CA GLN A 74 19.34 -1.38 -17.63
C GLN A 74 20.21 -2.35 -18.44
N ILE A 75 19.70 -3.56 -18.76
CA ILE A 75 20.43 -4.59 -19.52
C ILE A 75 20.25 -4.43 -21.04
N ARG A 76 19.20 -3.71 -21.47
CA ARG A 76 18.87 -3.47 -22.89
C ARG A 76 19.41 -2.13 -23.44
N SER A 77 20.13 -1.37 -22.63
CA SER A 77 20.81 -0.13 -23.02
C SER A 77 22.31 -0.30 -22.89
#